data_AF-A0A7C6SXU1-F1
#
_entry.id   AF-A0A7C6SXU1-F1
#
_cell.length_a   1.000
_cell.length_b   1.000
_cell.length_c   1.000
_cell.angle_alpha   90.00
_cell.angle_beta   90.00
_cell.angle_gamma   90.00
#
_symmetry.space_group_name_H-M   'P 1'
#
loop_
_entity.id
_entity.type
_entity.pdbx_description
1 polymer ?
#
loop_
_entity_poly.entity_id
_entity_poly.type
_entity_poly.pdbx_seq_one_letter_code
_entity_poly.pdbx_strand_id
1 'polypeptide(L)'
;MKRLSDIIAKNPIAVLVILCAVSLLLGINIRGVDLKVDTESMVPKDDPVIQDLMETVEDFGSQDMMMVAIKAPIYTGETLARVQRIADQVLDLPGVEDVVTPLDAQVIRGDEFGLEISPVTYGTPETEEEIEKFKIALKDSPQGSAMVSEDGDALAIFITLEPGVATSLESRDLARDIEAIAFQEKVPGEEIYVIGEVYLGYIATNNMLRDLRILFPLSLVVVVASLYMSFGSMFDVATLIASILMSLACTIGLMA
;
A
#
# COMPACT_ATOMS: atom_id res chain seq x y z
N MET A 1 6.93 49.68 13.61
CA MET A 1 6.72 48.81 14.79
C MET A 1 5.95 49.50 15.92
N LYS A 2 6.42 50.62 16.51
CA LYS A 2 5.72 51.28 17.64
C LYS A 2 4.22 51.58 17.41
N ARG A 3 3.85 52.11 16.23
CA ARG A 3 2.44 52.39 15.89
C ARG A 3 1.55 51.13 15.83
N LEU A 4 2.09 49.98 15.41
CA LEU A 4 1.33 48.72 15.39
C LEU A 4 1.12 48.20 16.82
N SER A 5 2.18 48.25 17.65
CA SER A 5 2.13 47.86 19.06
C SER A 5 1.11 48.70 19.84
N ASP A 6 1.06 50.01 19.59
CA ASP A 6 0.11 50.92 20.24
C ASP A 6 -1.35 50.63 19.85
N ILE A 7 -1.60 50.18 18.61
CA ILE A 7 -2.95 49.80 18.15
C ILE A 7 -3.39 48.49 18.81
N ILE A 8 -2.48 47.51 18.91
CA ILE A 8 -2.75 46.23 19.56
C ILE A 8 -3.03 46.43 21.05
N ALA A 9 -2.24 47.25 21.74
CA ALA A 9 -2.42 47.54 23.15
C ALA A 9 -3.70 48.35 23.45
N LYS A 10 -4.17 49.19 22.50
CA LYS A 10 -5.41 49.98 22.67
C LYS A 10 -6.68 49.15 22.50
N ASN A 11 -6.68 48.12 21.63
CA ASN A 11 -7.85 47.30 21.34
C ASN A 11 -7.54 45.79 21.38
N PRO A 12 -7.11 45.24 22.54
CA PRO A 12 -6.62 43.87 22.64
C PRO A 12 -7.70 42.83 22.31
N ILE A 13 -8.95 43.06 22.73
CA ILE A 13 -10.06 42.15 22.47
C ILE A 13 -10.41 42.13 20.98
N ALA A 14 -10.45 43.30 20.33
CA ALA A 14 -10.79 43.36 18.90
C ALA A 14 -9.73 42.66 18.03
N VAL A 15 -8.44 42.83 18.35
CA VAL A 15 -7.36 42.14 17.65
C VAL A 15 -7.44 40.63 17.83
N LEU A 16 -7.70 40.16 19.05
CA LEU A 16 -7.84 38.73 19.34
C LEU A 16 -9.04 38.12 18.60
N VAL A 17 -10.19 38.81 18.59
CA VAL A 17 -11.38 38.39 17.84
C VAL A 17 -11.09 38.29 16.34
N ILE A 18 -10.40 39.28 15.76
CA ILE A 18 -10.02 39.26 14.35
C ILE A 18 -9.08 38.09 14.04
N LEU A 19 -8.08 37.86 14.89
CA LEU A 19 -7.13 36.75 14.71
C LEU A 19 -7.84 35.40 14.78
N CYS A 20 -8.69 35.19 15.78
CA CYS A 20 -9.50 33.97 15.86
C CYS A 20 -10.44 33.81 14.66
N ALA A 21 -11.06 34.90 14.18
CA ALA A 21 -11.94 34.84 13.02
C ALA A 21 -11.18 34.45 11.74
N VAL A 22 -9.99 35.03 11.52
CA VAL A 22 -9.13 34.68 10.38
C VAL A 22 -8.65 33.23 10.48
N SER A 23 -8.20 32.79 11.65
CA SER A 23 -7.75 31.41 11.87
C SER A 23 -8.86 30.39 11.72
N LEU A 24 -10.09 30.70 12.16
CA LEU A 24 -11.25 29.85 11.93
C LEU A 24 -11.62 29.80 10.45
N LEU A 25 -11.59 30.93 9.75
CA LEU A 25 -11.92 31.01 8.33
C LEU A 25 -10.95 30.20 7.47
N LEU A 26 -9.64 30.33 7.73
CA LEU A 26 -8.62 29.50 7.09
C LEU A 26 -8.72 28.03 7.54
N GLY A 27 -9.01 27.80 8.81
CA GLY A 27 -9.14 26.47 9.41
C GLY A 27 -10.29 25.63 8.85
N ILE A 28 -11.31 26.24 8.25
CA ILE A 28 -12.42 25.52 7.60
C ILE A 28 -11.91 24.69 6.41
N ASN A 29 -10.89 25.15 5.68
CA ASN A 29 -10.32 24.45 4.53
C ASN A 29 -9.47 23.23 4.90
N ILE A 30 -9.09 23.07 6.18
CA ILE A 30 -8.28 21.93 6.65
C ILE A 30 -8.96 20.58 6.38
N ARG A 31 -10.30 20.53 6.31
CA ARG A 31 -11.04 19.30 6.05
C ARG A 31 -10.82 18.71 4.65
N GLY A 32 -10.31 19.51 3.70
CA GLY A 32 -9.98 19.04 2.34
C GLY A 32 -8.55 18.54 2.16
N VAL A 33 -7.75 18.50 3.23
CA VAL A 33 -6.35 18.05 3.15
C VAL A 33 -6.29 16.54 3.08
N ASP A 34 -6.06 16.02 1.88
CA ASP A 34 -5.81 14.60 1.66
C ASP A 34 -4.31 14.29 1.82
N LEU A 35 -4.01 13.32 2.69
CA LEU A 35 -2.66 12.73 2.79
C LEU A 35 -2.46 11.71 1.67
N LYS A 36 -2.03 12.21 0.51
CA LYS A 36 -1.55 11.37 -0.59
C LYS A 36 -0.08 11.01 -0.36
N VAL A 37 0.16 9.71 -0.18
CA VAL A 37 1.51 9.13 -0.19
C VAL A 37 1.61 8.42 -1.53
N ASP A 38 2.03 9.16 -2.53
CA ASP A 38 2.18 8.69 -3.91
C ASP A 38 3.58 9.08 -4.37
N THR A 39 4.43 8.08 -4.57
CA THR A 39 5.80 8.24 -5.01
C THR A 39 5.90 8.76 -6.44
N GLU A 40 4.92 8.47 -7.30
CA GLU A 40 4.89 8.98 -8.67
C GLU A 40 4.71 10.50 -8.70
N SER A 41 3.93 11.04 -7.76
CA SER A 41 3.71 12.48 -7.64
C SER A 41 4.97 13.29 -7.30
N MET A 42 6.04 12.61 -6.86
CA MET A 42 7.34 13.21 -6.58
C MET A 42 8.22 13.36 -7.83
N VAL A 43 7.82 12.75 -8.95
CA VAL A 43 8.57 12.78 -10.21
C VAL A 43 8.11 13.96 -11.07
N PRO A 44 9.04 14.70 -11.74
CA PRO A 44 8.66 15.78 -12.63
C PRO A 44 7.89 15.26 -13.86
N LYS A 45 6.62 15.69 -14.02
CA LYS A 45 5.78 15.29 -15.15
C LYS A 45 6.23 15.83 -16.51
N ASP A 46 7.05 16.88 -16.49
CA ASP A 46 7.60 17.50 -17.71
C ASP A 46 8.85 16.77 -18.22
N ASP A 47 9.29 15.69 -17.55
CA ASP A 47 10.42 14.90 -18.01
C ASP A 47 10.02 14.04 -19.22
N PRO A 48 10.75 14.10 -20.35
CA PRO A 48 10.42 13.34 -21.56
C PRO A 48 10.36 11.83 -21.33
N VAL A 49 11.17 11.29 -20.41
CA VAL A 49 11.17 9.85 -20.09
C VAL A 49 9.86 9.42 -19.44
N ILE A 50 9.26 10.30 -18.63
CA ILE A 50 7.98 10.03 -17.97
C ILE A 50 6.82 10.10 -18.97
N GLN A 51 6.91 11.00 -19.95
CA GLN A 51 5.92 11.08 -21.02
C GLN A 51 5.95 9.82 -21.90
N ASP A 52 7.13 9.35 -22.28
CA ASP A 52 7.30 8.10 -23.03
C ASP A 52 6.76 6.90 -22.24
N LEU A 53 7.00 6.86 -20.92
CA LEU A 53 6.47 5.83 -20.03
C LEU A 53 4.93 5.86 -19.98
N MET A 54 4.33 7.04 -19.83
CA MET A 54 2.87 7.19 -19.78
C MET A 54 2.20 6.77 -21.10
N GLU A 55 2.78 7.12 -22.24
CA GLU A 55 2.29 6.68 -23.56
C GLU A 55 2.39 5.16 -23.71
N THR A 56 3.50 4.57 -23.24
CA THR A 56 3.67 3.10 -23.24
C THR A 56 2.62 2.41 -22.37
N VAL A 57 2.30 2.96 -21.19
CA VAL A 57 1.25 2.41 -20.32
C VAL A 57 -0.14 2.55 -20.93
N GLU A 58 -0.41 3.62 -21.69
CA GLU A 58 -1.69 3.80 -22.40
C GLU A 58 -1.84 2.80 -23.55
N ASP A 59 -0.77 2.54 -24.30
CA ASP A 59 -0.77 1.63 -25.45
C ASP A 59 -0.76 0.14 -25.05
N PHE A 60 -0.01 -0.21 -24.00
CA PHE A 60 0.22 -1.60 -23.60
C PHE A 60 -0.49 -2.01 -22.31
N GLY A 61 -1.16 -1.08 -21.63
CA GLY A 61 -1.78 -1.29 -20.32
C GLY A 61 -0.79 -1.15 -19.16
N SER A 62 -1.33 -1.03 -17.94
CA SER A 62 -0.51 -1.03 -16.73
C SER A 62 0.01 -2.44 -16.43
N GLN A 63 1.27 -2.55 -16.01
CA GLN A 63 1.85 -3.81 -15.50
C GLN A 63 1.86 -3.86 -13.97
N ASP A 64 0.84 -3.25 -13.34
CA ASP A 64 0.69 -3.26 -11.90
C ASP A 64 0.45 -4.69 -11.41
N MET A 65 1.51 -5.28 -10.87
CA MET A 65 1.49 -6.63 -10.35
C MET A 65 1.76 -6.64 -8.86
N MET A 66 1.01 -7.50 -8.17
CA MET A 66 1.35 -7.96 -6.84
C MET A 66 1.72 -9.44 -6.89
N MET A 67 2.45 -9.88 -5.87
CA MET A 67 2.90 -11.24 -5.74
C MET A 67 2.73 -11.70 -4.30
N VAL A 68 2.17 -12.89 -4.12
CA VAL A 68 2.11 -13.58 -2.83
C VAL A 68 3.05 -14.77 -2.89
N ALA A 69 4.15 -14.71 -2.13
CA ALA A 69 5.08 -15.82 -1.99
C ALA A 69 4.74 -16.61 -0.72
N ILE A 70 4.57 -17.93 -0.89
CA ILE A 70 4.24 -18.87 0.18
C ILE A 70 5.41 -19.84 0.32
N LYS A 71 6.02 -19.86 1.50
CA LYS A 71 7.07 -20.82 1.86
C LYS A 71 6.46 -21.99 2.61
N ALA A 72 6.24 -23.06 1.86
CA ALA A 72 5.67 -24.32 2.31
C ALA A 72 6.05 -25.42 1.30
N PRO A 73 6.03 -26.72 1.70
CA PRO A 73 6.18 -27.82 0.77
C PRO A 73 5.10 -27.78 -0.31
N ILE A 74 5.50 -27.53 -1.56
CA ILE A 74 4.59 -27.23 -2.67
C ILE A 74 3.88 -28.50 -3.15
N TYR A 75 4.61 -29.61 -3.17
CA TYR A 75 4.15 -30.90 -3.68
C TYR A 75 3.31 -31.65 -2.63
N THR A 76 2.33 -30.97 -2.06
CA THR A 76 1.35 -31.57 -1.16
C THR A 76 -0.05 -31.11 -1.55
N GLY A 77 -1.03 -32.02 -1.55
CA GLY A 77 -2.39 -31.69 -1.94
C GLY A 77 -3.01 -30.58 -1.09
N GLU A 78 -2.64 -30.50 0.20
CA GLU A 78 -3.08 -29.44 1.10
C GLU A 78 -2.57 -28.05 0.69
N THR A 79 -1.28 -27.93 0.37
CA THR A 79 -0.69 -26.66 -0.11
C THR A 79 -1.32 -26.26 -1.44
N LEU A 80 -1.44 -27.19 -2.40
CA LEU A 80 -2.00 -26.89 -3.72
C LEU A 80 -3.48 -26.47 -3.64
N ALA A 81 -4.28 -27.15 -2.83
CA ALA A 81 -5.69 -26.77 -2.60
C ALA A 81 -5.82 -25.38 -1.97
N ARG A 82 -4.86 -25.01 -1.12
CA ARG A 82 -4.84 -23.70 -0.49
C ARG A 82 -4.42 -22.59 -1.43
N VAL A 83 -3.40 -22.83 -2.26
CA VAL A 83 -3.01 -21.91 -3.34
C VAL A 83 -4.20 -21.61 -4.23
N GLN A 84 -4.95 -22.63 -4.62
CA GLN A 84 -6.17 -22.45 -5.39
C GLN A 84 -7.21 -21.61 -4.64
N ARG A 85 -7.47 -21.89 -3.35
CA ARG A 85 -8.40 -21.08 -2.55
C ARG A 85 -7.98 -19.61 -2.41
N ILE A 86 -6.69 -19.33 -2.26
CA ILE A 86 -6.17 -17.96 -2.23
C ILE A 86 -6.40 -17.31 -3.58
N ALA A 87 -6.06 -18.00 -4.67
CA ALA A 87 -6.21 -17.48 -6.02
C ALA A 87 -7.68 -17.15 -6.35
N ASP A 88 -8.60 -18.07 -6.07
CA ASP A 88 -10.03 -17.89 -6.32
C ASP A 88 -10.59 -16.70 -5.51
N GLN A 89 -10.24 -16.60 -4.22
CA GLN A 89 -10.69 -15.49 -3.36
C GLN A 89 -10.12 -14.13 -3.78
N VAL A 90 -8.88 -14.10 -4.27
CA VAL A 90 -8.25 -12.86 -4.75
C VAL A 90 -8.84 -12.46 -6.10
N LEU A 91 -9.10 -13.41 -7.00
CA LEU A 91 -9.70 -13.14 -8.31
C LEU A 91 -11.11 -12.56 -8.19
N ASP A 92 -11.86 -12.92 -7.15
CA ASP A 92 -13.19 -12.38 -6.86
C ASP A 92 -13.18 -10.92 -6.34
N LEU A 93 -12.01 -10.35 -6.02
CA LEU A 93 -11.92 -8.98 -5.53
C LEU A 93 -12.08 -7.95 -6.67
N PRO A 94 -12.82 -6.85 -6.43
CA PRO A 94 -12.90 -5.76 -7.40
C PRO A 94 -11.53 -5.10 -7.57
N GLY A 95 -11.11 -4.89 -8.81
CA GLY A 95 -9.82 -4.30 -9.16
C GLY A 95 -8.68 -5.29 -9.39
N VAL A 96 -8.96 -6.60 -9.37
CA VAL A 96 -8.05 -7.66 -9.82
C VAL A 96 -8.46 -8.09 -11.23
N GLU A 97 -7.51 -8.05 -12.17
CA GLU A 97 -7.74 -8.45 -13.56
C GLU A 97 -7.49 -9.95 -13.76
N ASP A 98 -6.40 -10.48 -13.19
CA ASP A 98 -6.00 -11.87 -13.37
C ASP A 98 -5.16 -12.38 -12.19
N VAL A 99 -5.22 -13.69 -11.93
CA VAL A 99 -4.41 -14.35 -10.90
C VAL A 99 -3.77 -15.60 -11.50
N VAL A 100 -2.45 -15.64 -11.52
CA VAL A 100 -1.68 -16.74 -12.09
C VAL A 100 -0.93 -17.47 -10.98
N THR A 101 -1.20 -18.77 -10.86
CA THR A 101 -0.52 -19.67 -9.92
C THR A 101 0.35 -20.69 -10.67
N PRO A 102 1.20 -21.46 -9.96
CA PRO A 102 1.94 -22.56 -10.59
C PRO A 102 1.01 -23.65 -11.17
N LEU A 103 -0.25 -23.72 -10.74
CA LEU A 103 -1.25 -24.67 -11.27
C LEU A 103 -1.71 -24.28 -12.68
N ASP A 104 -1.66 -22.99 -13.01
CA ASP A 104 -2.11 -22.43 -14.29
C ASP A 104 -1.01 -22.45 -15.37
N ALA A 105 0.18 -22.89 -15.01
CA ALA A 105 1.32 -22.96 -15.91
C ALA A 105 1.04 -23.89 -17.11
N GLN A 106 1.67 -23.57 -18.24
CA GLN A 106 1.53 -24.35 -19.47
C GLN A 106 2.87 -24.97 -19.87
N VAL A 107 2.81 -26.20 -20.38
CA VAL A 107 3.93 -26.89 -21.01
C VAL A 107 3.78 -26.74 -22.51
N ILE A 108 4.82 -26.22 -23.15
CA ILE A 108 4.88 -26.06 -24.60
C ILE A 108 5.88 -27.07 -25.14
N ARG A 109 5.41 -28.01 -25.96
CA ARG A 109 6.25 -29.03 -26.61
C ARG A 109 6.18 -28.84 -28.12
N GLY A 110 7.34 -28.78 -28.76
CA GLY A 110 7.44 -28.82 -30.22
C GLY A 110 7.57 -30.26 -30.70
N ASP A 111 6.72 -30.67 -31.64
CA ASP A 111 6.80 -31.96 -32.33
C ASP A 111 7.01 -31.77 -33.85
N GLU A 112 7.06 -32.87 -34.62
CA GLU A 112 7.20 -32.82 -36.09
C GLU A 112 5.98 -32.24 -36.81
N PHE A 113 4.84 -32.09 -36.13
CA PHE A 113 3.55 -31.66 -36.68
C PHE A 113 3.12 -30.26 -36.21
N GLY A 114 3.79 -29.66 -35.22
CA GLY A 114 3.50 -28.32 -34.71
C GLY A 114 3.94 -28.08 -33.26
N LEU A 115 3.24 -27.15 -32.61
CA LEU A 115 3.38 -26.83 -31.20
C LEU A 115 2.17 -27.39 -30.44
N GLU A 116 2.43 -28.23 -29.44
CA GLU A 116 1.43 -28.72 -28.49
C GLU A 116 1.53 -27.90 -27.20
N ILE A 117 0.43 -27.26 -26.82
CA ILE A 117 0.29 -26.50 -25.58
C ILE A 117 -0.66 -27.28 -24.68
N SER A 118 -0.18 -27.70 -23.51
CA SER A 118 -0.96 -28.43 -22.51
C SER A 118 -0.76 -27.80 -21.13
N PRO A 119 -1.80 -27.72 -20.28
CA PRO A 119 -1.65 -27.26 -18.91
C PRO A 119 -0.82 -28.27 -18.10
N VAL A 120 -0.13 -27.78 -17.06
CA VAL A 120 0.64 -28.65 -16.14
C VAL A 120 -0.25 -29.56 -15.31
N THR A 121 -1.51 -29.18 -15.11
CA THR A 121 -2.52 -29.98 -14.42
C THR A 121 -3.93 -29.62 -14.90
N TYR A 122 -4.88 -30.56 -14.81
CA TYR A 122 -6.31 -30.32 -15.04
C TYR A 122 -7.02 -30.32 -13.69
N GLY A 123 -6.96 -29.19 -12.98
CA GLY A 123 -7.45 -29.05 -11.61
C GLY A 123 -6.37 -29.26 -10.54
N THR A 124 -6.76 -29.18 -9.27
CA THR A 124 -5.84 -29.34 -8.13
C THR A 124 -5.46 -30.82 -7.94
N PRO A 125 -4.17 -31.18 -8.00
CA PRO A 125 -3.71 -32.55 -7.73
C PRO A 125 -4.03 -32.99 -6.30
N GLU A 126 -4.69 -34.14 -6.13
CA GLU A 126 -5.04 -34.69 -4.80
C GLU A 126 -4.26 -35.97 -4.46
N THR A 127 -3.94 -36.77 -5.48
CA THR A 127 -3.23 -38.04 -5.30
C THR A 127 -1.72 -37.89 -5.47
N GLU A 128 -0.95 -38.75 -4.81
CA GLU A 128 0.53 -38.77 -4.93
C GLU A 128 0.99 -38.91 -6.39
N GLU A 129 0.26 -39.71 -7.20
CA GLU A 129 0.58 -39.90 -8.61
C GLU A 129 0.33 -38.64 -9.45
N GLU A 130 -0.75 -37.90 -9.15
CA GLU A 130 -1.04 -36.61 -9.80
C GLU A 130 -0.03 -35.53 -9.40
N ILE A 131 0.37 -35.50 -8.13
CA ILE A 131 1.36 -34.55 -7.62
C ILE A 131 2.73 -34.77 -8.27
N GLU A 132 3.17 -36.02 -8.42
CA GLU A 132 4.43 -36.32 -9.11
C GLU A 132 4.35 -35.99 -10.61
N LYS A 133 3.22 -36.23 -11.28
CA LYS A 133 3.01 -35.78 -12.67
C LYS A 133 3.06 -34.27 -12.79
N PHE A 134 2.37 -33.56 -11.90
CA PHE A 134 2.39 -32.10 -11.81
C PHE A 134 3.81 -31.58 -11.63
N LYS A 135 4.57 -32.15 -10.70
CA LYS A 135 5.98 -31.79 -10.44
C LYS A 135 6.88 -31.93 -11.67
N ILE A 136 6.70 -32.99 -12.45
CA ILE A 136 7.46 -33.19 -13.69
C ILE A 136 7.03 -32.17 -14.73
N ALA A 137 5.72 -32.00 -14.94
CA ALA A 137 5.19 -31.05 -15.92
C ALA A 137 5.57 -29.60 -15.60
N LEU A 138 5.55 -29.22 -14.32
CA LEU A 138 5.89 -27.88 -13.86
C LEU A 138 7.37 -27.55 -14.09
N LYS A 139 8.27 -28.53 -13.93
CA LYS A 139 9.70 -28.39 -14.27
C LYS A 139 9.94 -28.25 -15.77
N ASP A 140 9.13 -28.91 -16.58
CA ASP A 140 9.19 -28.79 -18.05
C ASP A 140 8.64 -27.43 -18.54
N SER A 141 7.89 -26.69 -17.72
CA SER A 141 7.39 -25.36 -18.03
C SER A 141 8.41 -24.28 -17.63
N PRO A 142 8.92 -23.46 -18.58
CA PRO A 142 9.79 -22.33 -18.26
C PRO A 142 9.13 -21.31 -17.32
N GLN A 143 7.84 -21.07 -17.50
CA GLN A 143 7.07 -20.18 -16.63
C GLN A 143 6.83 -20.82 -15.27
N GLY A 144 6.29 -22.05 -15.24
CA GLY A 144 5.95 -22.74 -13.99
C GLY A 144 7.15 -22.94 -13.06
N SER A 145 8.30 -23.32 -13.62
CA SER A 145 9.54 -23.50 -12.86
C SER A 145 10.08 -22.19 -12.24
N ALA A 146 9.80 -21.02 -12.85
CA ALA A 146 10.18 -19.73 -12.28
C ALA A 146 9.28 -19.29 -11.11
N MET A 147 8.09 -19.87 -10.98
CA MET A 147 7.13 -19.56 -9.91
C MET A 147 7.36 -20.37 -8.64
N VAL A 148 8.38 -21.22 -8.63
CA VAL A 148 8.61 -22.26 -7.62
C VAL A 148 10.10 -22.27 -7.28
N SER A 149 10.45 -22.47 -6.02
CA SER A 149 11.85 -22.62 -5.63
C SER A 149 12.44 -23.92 -6.17
N GLU A 150 13.76 -23.92 -6.44
CA GLU A 150 14.48 -25.11 -6.92
C GLU A 150 14.31 -26.31 -5.98
N ASP A 151 14.24 -26.06 -4.68
CA ASP A 151 14.07 -27.07 -3.63
C ASP A 151 12.61 -27.54 -3.48
N GLY A 152 11.63 -26.82 -4.02
CA GLY A 152 10.20 -27.15 -3.90
C GLY A 152 9.55 -26.74 -2.58
N ASP A 153 10.17 -25.81 -1.87
CA ASP A 153 9.78 -25.32 -0.53
C ASP A 153 9.14 -23.91 -0.56
N ALA A 154 9.02 -23.27 -1.72
CA ALA A 154 8.32 -22.00 -1.88
C ALA A 154 7.70 -21.82 -3.25
N LEU A 155 6.53 -21.21 -3.31
CA LEU A 155 5.82 -20.86 -4.54
C LEU A 155 5.41 -19.39 -4.55
N ALA A 156 5.17 -18.85 -5.74
CA ALA A 156 4.66 -17.52 -5.96
C ALA A 156 3.31 -17.55 -6.70
N ILE A 157 2.38 -16.72 -6.24
CA ILE A 157 1.11 -16.38 -6.90
C ILE A 157 1.27 -14.96 -7.44
N PHE A 158 1.06 -14.76 -8.73
CA PHE A 158 1.07 -13.43 -9.34
C PHE A 158 -0.35 -12.93 -9.49
N ILE A 159 -0.56 -11.66 -9.18
CA ILE A 159 -1.85 -10.99 -9.20
C ILE A 159 -1.69 -9.75 -10.06
N THR A 160 -2.38 -9.71 -11.19
CA THR A 160 -2.44 -8.56 -12.09
C THR A 160 -3.62 -7.69 -11.69
N LEU A 161 -3.39 -6.40 -11.49
CA LEU A 161 -4.43 -5.44 -11.11
C LEU A 161 -5.03 -4.79 -12.36
N GLU A 162 -6.31 -4.42 -12.29
CA GLU A 162 -6.94 -3.69 -13.39
C GLU A 162 -6.27 -2.32 -13.62
N PRO A 163 -6.21 -1.83 -14.88
CA PRO A 163 -5.59 -0.55 -15.21
C PRO A 163 -6.15 0.62 -14.39
N GLY A 164 -5.27 1.37 -13.73
CA GLY A 164 -5.63 2.55 -12.93
C GLY A 164 -6.07 2.26 -11.49
N VAL A 165 -6.19 0.98 -11.11
CA VAL A 165 -6.49 0.63 -9.71
C VAL A 165 -5.33 0.95 -8.79
N ALA A 166 -4.09 0.70 -9.20
CA ALA A 166 -2.89 0.94 -8.37
C ALA A 166 -2.75 2.40 -7.92
N THR A 167 -3.14 3.35 -8.77
CA THR A 167 -3.08 4.80 -8.51
C THR A 167 -4.38 5.35 -7.89
N SER A 168 -5.41 4.51 -7.76
CA SER A 168 -6.68 4.89 -7.14
C SER A 168 -6.59 4.95 -5.61
N LEU A 169 -7.59 5.56 -4.97
CA LEU A 169 -7.71 5.53 -3.50
C LEU A 169 -8.04 4.12 -2.98
N GLU A 170 -8.61 3.26 -3.82
CA GLU A 170 -9.04 1.90 -3.49
C GLU A 170 -7.87 0.91 -3.47
N SER A 171 -6.72 1.28 -4.04
CA SER A 171 -5.51 0.45 -4.10
C SER A 171 -5.04 -0.02 -2.72
N ARG A 172 -5.19 0.84 -1.70
CA ARG A 172 -4.86 0.53 -0.31
C ARG A 172 -5.80 -0.49 0.31
N ASP A 173 -7.09 -0.38 0.02
CA ASP A 173 -8.09 -1.32 0.51
C ASP A 173 -7.89 -2.68 -0.17
N LEU A 174 -7.63 -2.70 -1.48
CA LEU A 174 -7.33 -3.91 -2.23
C LEU A 174 -6.06 -4.61 -1.71
N ALA A 175 -4.96 -3.88 -1.49
CA ALA A 175 -3.74 -4.45 -0.93
C ALA A 175 -3.95 -5.04 0.47
N ARG A 176 -4.73 -4.37 1.32
CA ARG A 176 -5.11 -4.89 2.65
C ARG A 176 -5.95 -6.15 2.53
N ASP A 177 -6.90 -6.19 1.62
CA ASP A 177 -7.84 -7.31 1.49
C ASP A 177 -7.11 -8.55 0.93
N ILE A 178 -6.19 -8.37 -0.01
CA ILE A 178 -5.29 -9.43 -0.51
C ILE A 178 -4.36 -9.94 0.59
N GLU A 179 -3.77 -9.03 1.39
CA GLU A 179 -3.02 -9.42 2.60
C GLU A 179 -3.91 -10.26 3.53
N ALA A 180 -5.12 -9.79 3.83
CA ALA A 180 -6.02 -10.48 4.74
C ALA A 180 -6.38 -11.90 4.25
N ILE A 181 -6.65 -12.08 2.95
CA ILE A 181 -6.93 -13.40 2.36
C ILE A 181 -5.71 -14.32 2.48
N ALA A 182 -4.53 -13.83 2.08
CA ALA A 182 -3.30 -14.61 2.12
C ALA A 182 -2.97 -15.05 3.56
N PHE A 183 -3.11 -14.17 4.54
CA PHE A 183 -2.80 -14.46 5.94
C PHE A 183 -3.88 -15.29 6.66
N GLN A 184 -5.14 -15.28 6.21
CA GLN A 184 -6.21 -16.13 6.77
C GLN A 184 -5.95 -17.63 6.53
N GLU A 185 -5.36 -17.96 5.39
CA GLU A 185 -5.02 -19.34 5.03
C GLU A 185 -3.65 -19.79 5.60
N LYS A 186 -3.00 -18.96 6.43
CA LYS A 186 -1.67 -19.29 6.98
C LYS A 186 -1.75 -20.43 8.01
N VAL A 187 -0.93 -21.47 7.81
CA VAL A 187 -0.81 -22.62 8.74
C VAL A 187 0.48 -22.54 9.58
N PRO A 188 0.52 -23.13 10.79
CA PRO A 188 1.71 -23.13 11.63
C PRO A 188 2.93 -23.73 10.92
N GLY A 189 4.03 -22.99 10.87
CA GLY A 189 5.27 -23.41 10.23
C GLY A 189 5.49 -22.84 8.83
N GLU A 190 4.50 -22.17 8.25
CA GLU A 190 4.61 -21.51 6.95
C GLU A 190 4.90 -20.01 7.07
N GLU A 191 5.57 -19.47 6.06
CA GLU A 191 5.83 -18.04 5.91
C GLU A 191 5.15 -17.54 4.64
N ILE A 192 4.37 -16.45 4.76
CA ILE A 192 3.68 -15.81 3.64
C ILE A 192 4.22 -14.40 3.52
N TYR A 193 4.56 -14.01 2.30
CA TYR A 193 5.07 -12.69 1.96
C TYR A 193 4.23 -12.10 0.85
N VAL A 194 3.68 -10.91 1.07
CA VAL A 194 3.00 -10.13 0.04
C VAL A 194 3.97 -9.06 -0.45
N ILE A 195 4.08 -8.93 -1.77
CA ILE A 195 5.04 -8.05 -2.46
C ILE A 195 4.28 -7.34 -3.59
N GLY A 196 4.63 -6.09 -3.88
CA GLY A 196 4.02 -5.30 -4.94
C GLY A 196 4.09 -3.82 -4.61
N GLU A 197 4.12 -2.96 -5.62
CA GLU A 197 4.22 -1.52 -5.42
C GLU A 197 3.03 -0.96 -4.64
N VAL A 198 1.82 -1.41 -4.97
CA VAL A 198 0.58 -1.07 -4.26
C VAL A 198 0.65 -1.47 -2.79
N TYR A 199 1.16 -2.68 -2.50
CA TYR A 199 1.32 -3.17 -1.13
C TYR A 199 2.39 -2.39 -0.35
N LEU A 200 3.50 -2.01 -0.99
CA LEU A 200 4.53 -1.16 -0.37
C LEU A 200 3.96 0.23 -0.02
N GLY A 201 3.17 0.83 -0.92
CA GLY A 201 2.47 2.09 -0.66
C GLY A 201 1.49 1.99 0.52
N TYR A 202 0.75 0.89 0.60
CA TYR A 202 -0.13 0.57 1.72
C TYR A 202 0.63 0.45 3.05
N ILE A 203 1.70 -0.36 3.10
CA ILE A 203 2.53 -0.52 4.30
C ILE A 203 3.15 0.82 4.72
N ALA A 204 3.71 1.58 3.77
CA ALA A 204 4.35 2.86 4.05
C ALA A 204 3.35 3.84 4.68
N THR A 205 2.15 3.95 4.11
CA THR A 205 1.08 4.79 4.64
C THR A 205 0.67 4.35 6.04
N ASN A 206 0.41 3.05 6.23
CA ASN A 206 -0.06 2.53 7.52
C ASN A 206 0.99 2.68 8.62
N ASN A 207 2.27 2.43 8.30
CA ASN A 207 3.39 2.67 9.21
C ASN A 207 3.52 4.16 9.55
N MET A 208 3.42 5.06 8.57
CA MET A 208 3.45 6.51 8.80
C MET A 208 2.31 6.95 9.74
N LEU A 209 1.08 6.47 9.51
CA LEU A 209 -0.07 6.79 10.37
C LEU A 209 0.09 6.23 11.79
N ARG A 210 0.65 5.03 11.92
CA ARG A 210 0.98 4.44 13.23
C ARG A 210 2.01 5.28 13.96
N ASP A 211 3.06 5.71 13.26
CA ASP A 211 4.12 6.53 13.83
C ASP A 211 3.58 7.90 14.23
N LEU A 212 2.73 8.53 13.42
CA LEU A 212 2.02 9.76 13.81
C LEU A 212 1.18 9.53 15.08
N ARG A 213 0.44 8.41 15.17
CA ARG A 213 -0.41 8.11 16.34
C ARG A 213 0.40 7.92 17.63
N ILE A 214 1.62 7.42 17.55
CA ILE A 214 2.47 7.15 18.73
C ILE A 214 3.38 8.35 19.04
N LEU A 215 4.09 8.87 18.04
CA LEU A 215 5.10 9.90 18.20
C LEU A 215 4.48 11.29 18.40
N PHE A 216 3.35 11.60 17.77
CA PHE A 216 2.69 12.90 17.93
C PHE A 216 2.28 13.18 19.40
N PRO A 217 1.51 12.30 20.08
CA PRO A 217 1.17 12.55 21.49
C PRO A 217 2.40 12.53 22.40
N LEU A 218 3.38 11.67 22.12
CA LEU A 218 4.63 11.61 22.88
C LEU A 218 5.39 12.94 22.78
N SER A 219 5.56 13.48 21.58
CA SER A 219 6.22 14.77 21.36
C SER A 219 5.45 15.92 22.01
N LEU A 220 4.11 15.90 21.95
CA LEU A 220 3.27 16.88 22.63
C LEU A 220 3.50 16.88 24.14
N VAL A 221 3.57 15.70 24.77
CA VAL A 221 3.86 15.58 26.21
C VAL A 221 5.22 16.18 26.54
N VAL A 222 6.24 15.90 25.74
CA VAL A 222 7.60 16.46 25.93
C VAL A 222 7.60 17.98 25.81
N VAL A 223 6.91 18.53 24.81
CA VAL A 223 6.77 19.99 24.63
C VAL A 223 6.04 20.62 25.81
N VAL A 224 4.88 20.08 26.22
CA VAL A 224 4.11 20.58 27.36
C VAL A 224 4.94 20.55 28.64
N ALA A 225 5.66 19.45 28.89
CA ALA A 225 6.52 19.31 30.07
C ALA A 225 7.67 20.33 30.06
N SER A 226 8.32 20.55 28.90
CA SER A 226 9.38 21.53 28.74
C SER A 226 8.89 22.97 28.94
N LEU A 227 7.71 23.30 28.39
CA LEU A 227 7.07 24.60 28.58
C LEU A 227 6.67 24.81 30.04
N TYR A 228 6.12 23.78 30.69
CA TYR A 228 5.75 23.85 32.10
C TYR A 228 6.97 24.07 33.00
N MET A 229 8.10 23.40 32.73
CA MET A 229 9.36 23.65 33.45
C MET A 229 9.89 25.07 33.22
N SER A 230 9.66 25.65 32.04
CA SER A 230 10.16 26.98 31.68
C SER A 230 9.34 28.12 32.29
N PHE A 231 8.01 28.03 32.25
CA PHE A 231 7.10 29.09 32.73
C PHE A 231 6.61 28.86 34.16
N GLY A 232 6.61 27.61 34.66
CA GLY A 232 6.16 27.27 36.02
C GLY A 232 4.65 27.40 36.27
N SER A 233 3.86 27.84 35.27
CA SER A 233 2.42 28.07 35.35
C SER A 233 1.69 27.44 34.18
N MET A 234 0.64 26.66 34.47
CA MET A 234 -0.20 26.04 33.44
C MET A 234 -0.93 27.06 32.55
N PHE A 235 -1.19 28.27 33.07
CA PHE A 235 -1.87 29.32 32.31
C PHE A 235 -0.99 29.87 31.17
N ASP A 236 0.30 30.04 31.43
CA ASP A 236 1.26 30.54 30.43
C ASP A 236 1.51 29.49 29.34
N VAL A 237 1.58 28.22 29.74
CA VAL A 237 1.68 27.08 28.81
C VAL A 237 0.46 27.01 27.89
N ALA A 238 -0.75 27.13 28.44
CA ALA A 238 -1.99 27.10 27.65
C ALA A 238 -2.08 28.26 26.66
N THR A 239 -1.68 29.47 27.07
CA THR A 239 -1.65 30.66 26.20
C THR A 239 -0.68 30.46 25.03
N LEU A 240 0.49 29.89 25.30
CA LEU A 240 1.49 29.61 24.26
C LEU A 240 1.02 28.52 23.29
N ILE A 241 0.49 27.41 23.80
CA ILE A 241 -0.06 26.32 22.96
C ILE A 241 -1.19 26.83 22.07
N ALA A 242 -2.09 27.66 22.59
CA ALA A 242 -3.17 28.26 21.81
C ALA A 242 -2.61 29.07 20.62
N SER A 243 -1.54 29.85 20.83
CA SER A 243 -0.90 30.60 19.75
C SER A 243 -0.23 29.71 18.70
N ILE A 244 0.40 28.60 19.12
CA ILE A 244 1.01 27.61 18.22
C ILE A 244 -0.06 26.92 17.37
N LEU A 245 -1.13 26.44 18.00
CA LEU A 245 -2.24 25.79 17.30
C LEU A 245 -2.92 26.72 16.30
N MET A 246 -3.10 27.98 16.67
CA MET A 246 -3.68 29.00 15.80
C MET A 246 -2.78 29.28 14.57
N SER A 247 -1.46 29.33 14.76
CA SER A 247 -0.49 29.47 13.67
C SER A 247 -0.47 28.25 12.74
N LEU A 248 -0.49 27.05 13.31
CA LEU A 248 -0.59 25.79 12.55
C LEU A 248 -1.87 25.73 11.72
N ALA A 249 -3.02 26.07 12.33
CA ALA A 249 -4.30 26.09 11.63
C ALA A 249 -4.30 27.07 10.45
N CYS A 250 -3.74 28.27 10.62
CA CYS A 250 -3.58 29.22 9.51
C CYS A 250 -2.67 28.67 8.41
N THR A 251 -1.55 28.03 8.76
CA THR A 251 -0.57 27.54 7.78
C THR A 251 -1.15 26.39 6.97
N ILE A 252 -1.76 25.40 7.63
CA ILE A 252 -2.39 24.27 6.96
C ILE A 252 -3.59 24.75 6.14
N GLY A 253 -4.42 25.64 6.69
CA GLY A 253 -5.57 26.20 5.97
C GLY A 253 -5.22 27.12 4.80
N LEU A 254 -3.97 27.59 4.70
CA LEU A 254 -3.44 28.30 3.52
C LEU A 254 -2.85 27.36 2.48
N MET A 255 -2.39 26.17 2.89
CA MET A 255 -1.87 25.14 1.98
C MET A 255 -2.99 24.29 1.37
N ALA A 256 -4.08 24.11 2.12
CA ALA A 256 -5.31 23.45 1.69
C ALA A 256 -6.06 24.27 0.64
#